data_AF-A0A0R3UAI4-F1
#
_entry.id   AF-A0A0R3UAI4-F1
#
_cell.length_a   1.000
_cell.length_b   1.000
_cell.length_c   1.000
_cell.angle_alpha   90.00
_cell.angle_beta   90.00
_cell.angle_gamma   90.00
#
_symmetry.space_group_name_H-M   'P 1'
#
loop_
_entity.id
_entity.type
_entity.pdbx_description
1 polymer ?
#
loop_
_entity_poly.entity_id
_entity_poly.type
_entity_poly.pdbx_seq_one_letter_code
_entity_poly.pdbx_strand_id
1 'polypeptide(L)'
;MDRHPPPPSNAERRPFTSVVKARFYYKAMELERKTNFTRIEIEGLLRIFDKIVEKYHSPINRPVFNDILFSFFDFTNHTMMERIFSALTHSSSNSTLTCDDWIFTLNIFLRGSFMQMTNFAFTVYDHQNRGYLSKEDVQYFLRDVLIAKLPEEDADELKSDMVDMVIALFDKDKDGVISRKDFVISVLSEPLLIEVLGECLPTSKSVLALESLIKQTSMRHQTSN
;
A
#
# COMPACT_ATOMS: atom_id res chain seq x y z
N MET A 1 72.31 -10.99 -2.13
CA MET A 1 71.14 -11.85 -2.49
C MET A 1 70.04 -11.53 -1.48
N ASP A 2 69.34 -10.42 -1.69
CA ASP A 2 68.26 -9.99 -0.82
C ASP A 2 66.95 -10.67 -1.23
N ARG A 3 66.37 -11.47 -0.33
CA ARG A 3 65.05 -12.08 -0.53
C ARG A 3 64.00 -11.21 0.16
N HIS A 4 63.20 -10.51 -0.65
CA HIS A 4 61.96 -9.90 -0.18
C HIS A 4 60.89 -10.97 0.11
N PRO A 5 60.05 -10.78 1.14
CA PRO A 5 58.91 -11.66 1.40
C PRO A 5 57.79 -11.45 0.36
N PRO A 6 56.98 -12.48 0.07
CA PRO A 6 55.91 -12.40 -0.92
C PRO A 6 54.77 -11.49 -0.44
N PRO A 7 54.01 -10.86 -1.37
CA PRO A 7 52.88 -10.02 -0.99
C PRO A 7 51.74 -10.88 -0.41
N PRO A 8 50.94 -10.34 0.52
CA PRO A 8 49.84 -11.10 1.10
C PRO A 8 48.77 -11.40 0.05
N SER A 9 48.31 -12.65 0.10
CA SER A 9 47.19 -13.22 -0.65
C SER A 9 45.94 -12.35 -0.54
N ASN A 10 45.22 -12.25 -1.65
CA ASN A 10 44.01 -11.46 -1.86
C ASN A 10 42.85 -12.01 -1.00
N ALA A 11 42.88 -11.73 0.30
CA ALA A 11 41.78 -12.00 1.21
C ALA A 11 40.58 -11.12 0.82
N GLU A 12 39.53 -11.79 0.35
CA GLU A 12 38.13 -11.36 0.33
C GLU A 12 37.89 -9.90 0.71
N ARG A 13 37.95 -9.01 -0.28
CA ARG A 13 37.33 -7.68 -0.15
C ARG A 13 35.81 -7.86 -0.07
N ARG A 14 35.30 -8.17 1.11
CA ARG A 14 33.90 -7.90 1.44
C ARG A 14 33.69 -6.41 1.19
N PRO A 15 32.66 -5.99 0.43
CA PRO A 15 32.41 -4.57 0.26
C PRO A 15 32.15 -3.97 1.63
N PHE A 16 33.04 -3.06 2.04
CA PHE A 16 32.89 -2.29 3.27
C PHE A 16 31.52 -1.61 3.28
N THR A 17 30.90 -1.61 4.45
CA THR A 17 29.60 -1.05 4.84
C THR A 17 29.30 0.38 4.33
N SER A 18 30.29 1.10 3.80
CA SER A 18 30.17 2.46 3.27
C SER A 18 29.44 2.56 1.92
N VAL A 19 29.61 1.60 1.01
CA VAL A 19 29.01 1.66 -0.34
C VAL A 19 27.49 1.41 -0.28
N VAL A 20 27.05 0.52 0.60
CA VAL A 20 25.63 0.19 0.78
C VAL A 20 24.87 1.34 1.46
N LYS A 21 25.50 2.07 2.40
CA LYS A 21 24.91 3.30 2.97
C LYS A 21 24.71 4.38 1.89
N ALA A 22 25.64 4.53 0.96
CA ALA A 22 25.52 5.51 -0.12
C ALA A 22 24.39 5.18 -1.12
N ARG A 23 24.10 3.89 -1.37
CA ARG A 23 23.10 3.46 -2.38
C ARG A 23 21.71 4.07 -2.16
N PHE A 24 21.24 4.08 -0.91
CA PHE A 24 19.91 4.58 -0.59
C PHE A 24 19.88 6.01 -0.06
N TYR A 25 21.04 6.57 0.33
CA TYR A 25 21.12 7.86 1.00
C TYR A 25 20.38 8.98 0.26
N TYR A 26 20.69 9.22 -1.01
CA TYR A 26 20.04 10.30 -1.78
C TYR A 26 18.55 10.06 -1.97
N LYS A 27 18.14 8.79 -2.14
CA LYS A 27 16.74 8.44 -2.30
C LYS A 27 15.96 8.61 -0.99
N ALA A 28 16.56 8.22 0.13
CA ALA A 28 16.01 8.42 1.46
C ALA A 28 15.88 9.91 1.80
N MET A 29 16.85 10.74 1.43
CA MET A 29 16.74 12.20 1.57
C MET A 29 15.58 12.79 0.77
N GLU A 30 15.36 12.30 -0.46
CA GLU A 30 14.26 12.76 -1.31
C GLU A 30 12.90 12.39 -0.70
N LEU A 31 12.75 11.13 -0.27
CA LEU A 31 11.49 10.57 0.22
C LEU A 31 11.14 11.04 1.64
N GLU A 32 12.12 11.36 2.48
CA GLU A 32 11.89 11.94 3.81
C GLU A 32 11.12 13.26 3.72
N ARG A 33 11.32 14.04 2.65
CA ARG A 33 10.60 15.31 2.45
C ARG A 33 9.15 15.13 2.01
N LYS A 34 8.76 13.92 1.60
CA LYS A 34 7.45 13.60 1.01
C LYS A 34 6.65 12.62 1.89
N THR A 35 7.25 12.11 2.96
CA THR A 35 6.67 11.06 3.81
C THR A 35 6.89 11.35 5.29
N ASN A 36 6.25 10.56 6.13
CA ASN A 36 6.33 10.62 7.59
C ASN A 36 7.38 9.65 8.14
N PHE A 37 8.35 9.24 7.32
CA PHE A 37 9.48 8.41 7.70
C PHE A 37 10.78 9.21 7.74
N THR A 38 11.64 8.89 8.70
CA THR A 38 13.01 9.39 8.75
C THR A 38 13.88 8.72 7.68
N ARG A 39 15.02 9.33 7.31
CA ARG A 39 16.01 8.70 6.41
C ARG A 39 16.37 7.27 6.80
N ILE A 40 16.61 7.03 8.09
CA ILE A 40 17.03 5.70 8.58
C ILE A 40 15.92 4.67 8.34
N GLU A 41 14.67 5.05 8.62
CA GLU A 41 13.52 4.19 8.38
C GLU A 41 13.36 3.92 6.88
N ILE A 42 13.49 4.94 6.03
CA ILE A 42 13.38 4.78 4.57
C ILE A 42 14.47 3.85 4.05
N GLU A 43 15.73 3.99 4.49
CA GLU A 43 16.80 3.05 4.11
C GLU A 43 16.48 1.62 4.55
N GLY A 44 15.89 1.43 5.74
CA GLY A 44 15.42 0.14 6.22
C GLY A 44 14.31 -0.45 5.34
N LEU A 45 13.31 0.36 4.99
CA LEU A 45 12.20 -0.03 4.14
C LEU A 45 12.64 -0.36 2.70
N LEU A 46 13.63 0.37 2.16
CA LEU A 46 14.23 0.08 0.85
C LEU A 46 15.03 -1.23 0.86
N ARG A 47 15.67 -1.58 1.98
CA ARG A 47 16.29 -2.91 2.14
C ARG A 47 15.25 -4.03 2.20
N ILE A 48 14.07 -3.78 2.78
CA ILE A 48 12.97 -4.74 2.77
C ILE A 48 12.47 -4.94 1.33
N PHE A 49 12.31 -3.85 0.58
CA PHE A 49 11.96 -3.90 -0.85
C PHE A 49 12.94 -4.79 -1.63
N ASP A 50 14.26 -4.55 -1.51
CA ASP A 50 15.29 -5.38 -2.16
C ASP A 50 15.18 -6.86 -1.76
N LYS A 51 14.98 -7.16 -0.47
CA LYS A 51 14.84 -8.53 0.02
C LYS A 51 13.60 -9.24 -0.53
N ILE A 52 12.50 -8.51 -0.74
CA ILE A 52 11.30 -9.05 -1.39
C ILE A 52 11.64 -9.40 -2.84
N VAL A 53 12.26 -8.48 -3.58
CA VAL A 53 12.64 -8.71 -4.98
C VAL A 53 13.59 -9.91 -5.11
N GLU A 54 14.56 -10.05 -4.19
CA GLU A 54 15.46 -11.20 -4.12
C GLU A 54 14.71 -12.50 -3.79
N LYS A 55 13.85 -12.50 -2.75
CA LYS A 55 13.07 -13.68 -2.33
C LYS A 55 12.22 -14.23 -3.47
N TYR A 56 11.50 -13.36 -4.17
CA TYR A 56 10.60 -13.75 -5.25
C TYR A 56 11.29 -13.86 -6.61
N HIS A 57 12.58 -13.50 -6.71
CA HIS A 57 13.34 -13.43 -7.96
C HIS A 57 12.59 -12.65 -9.05
N SER A 58 11.87 -11.60 -8.64
CA SER A 58 10.94 -10.85 -9.47
C SER A 58 10.73 -9.44 -8.92
N PRO A 59 10.51 -8.42 -9.78
CA PRO A 59 9.95 -7.16 -9.32
C PRO A 59 8.64 -7.39 -8.54
N ILE A 60 8.23 -6.43 -7.72
CA ILE A 60 6.95 -6.48 -7.01
C ILE A 60 5.82 -6.25 -8.02
N ASN A 61 5.48 -7.30 -8.75
CA ASN A 61 4.31 -7.38 -9.62
C ASN A 61 3.08 -7.76 -8.77
N ARG A 62 1.94 -7.84 -9.44
CA ARG A 62 0.63 -8.10 -8.82
C ARG A 62 0.59 -9.36 -7.94
N PRO A 63 1.00 -10.56 -8.42
CA PRO A 63 1.08 -11.76 -7.56
C PRO A 63 1.94 -11.56 -6.30
N VAL A 64 3.13 -10.97 -6.45
CA VAL A 64 4.04 -10.74 -5.31
C VAL A 64 3.42 -9.77 -4.31
N PHE A 65 2.73 -8.73 -4.76
CA PHE A 65 2.09 -7.77 -3.88
C PHE A 65 0.86 -8.35 -3.17
N ASN A 66 0.04 -9.15 -3.85
CA ASN A 66 -1.09 -9.83 -3.23
C ASN A 66 -0.63 -10.77 -2.11
N ASP A 67 0.47 -11.50 -2.31
CA ASP A 67 1.08 -12.33 -1.25
C ASP A 67 1.48 -11.49 -0.03
N ILE A 68 1.98 -10.27 -0.24
CA ILE A 68 2.35 -9.34 0.84
C ILE A 68 1.10 -8.84 1.58
N LEU A 69 0.07 -8.40 0.84
CA LEU A 69 -1.20 -7.96 1.41
C LEU A 69 -1.84 -9.07 2.27
N PHE A 70 -1.86 -10.29 1.76
CA PHE A 70 -2.38 -11.45 2.48
C PHE A 70 -1.53 -11.79 3.71
N SER A 71 -0.21 -11.93 3.55
CA SER A 71 0.67 -12.47 4.61
C SER A 71 0.99 -11.48 5.72
N PHE A 72 1.05 -10.18 5.42
CA PHE A 72 1.47 -9.15 6.38
C PHE A 72 0.34 -8.24 6.85
N PHE A 73 -0.65 -7.99 5.99
CA PHE A 73 -1.75 -7.08 6.27
C PHE A 73 -3.08 -7.80 6.50
N ASP A 74 -3.10 -9.14 6.40
CA ASP A 74 -4.26 -10.00 6.60
C ASP A 74 -5.44 -9.69 5.63
N PHE A 75 -5.17 -9.08 4.48
CA PHE A 75 -6.20 -8.87 3.47
C PHE A 75 -6.58 -10.20 2.81
N THR A 76 -7.88 -10.48 2.71
CA THR A 76 -8.38 -11.75 2.15
C THR A 76 -9.27 -11.55 0.92
N ASN A 77 -9.89 -10.37 0.77
CA ASN A 77 -10.73 -10.06 -0.37
C ASN A 77 -9.86 -9.81 -1.61
N HIS A 78 -9.90 -10.75 -2.56
CA HIS A 78 -9.11 -10.70 -3.79
C HIS A 78 -9.42 -9.44 -4.62
N THR A 79 -10.70 -9.14 -4.83
CA THR A 79 -11.13 -7.93 -5.56
C THR A 79 -10.54 -6.68 -4.93
N MET A 80 -10.53 -6.58 -3.61
CA MET A 80 -9.95 -5.44 -2.91
C MET A 80 -8.44 -5.37 -3.06
N MET A 81 -7.72 -6.48 -2.90
CA MET A 81 -6.26 -6.53 -3.10
C MET A 81 -5.86 -6.11 -4.52
N GLU A 82 -6.61 -6.56 -5.52
CA GLU A 82 -6.41 -6.19 -6.93
C GLU A 82 -6.59 -4.69 -7.17
N ARG A 83 -7.56 -4.08 -6.48
CA ARG A 83 -7.86 -2.65 -6.55
C ARG A 83 -6.83 -1.81 -5.80
N ILE A 84 -6.37 -2.25 -4.62
CA ILE A 84 -5.26 -1.64 -3.89
C ILE A 84 -4.01 -1.62 -4.78
N PHE A 85 -3.63 -2.74 -5.40
CA PHE A 85 -2.46 -2.77 -6.29
C PHE A 85 -2.62 -1.78 -7.45
N SER A 86 -3.79 -1.79 -8.10
CA SER A 86 -4.07 -0.89 -9.22
C SER A 86 -3.97 0.58 -8.79
N ALA A 87 -4.56 0.94 -7.63
CA ALA A 87 -4.49 2.26 -7.01
C ALA A 87 -3.05 2.77 -6.86
N LEU A 88 -2.13 1.87 -6.46
CA LEU A 88 -0.73 2.18 -6.20
C LEU A 88 0.12 2.25 -7.48
N THR A 89 -0.21 1.49 -8.52
CA THR A 89 0.61 1.39 -9.75
C THR A 89 0.12 2.25 -10.91
N HIS A 90 -0.88 3.12 -10.73
CA HIS A 90 -1.44 3.93 -11.83
C HIS A 90 -0.41 4.75 -12.61
N SER A 91 0.67 5.21 -11.96
CA SER A 91 1.77 5.96 -12.60
C SER A 91 2.90 5.09 -13.13
N SER A 92 2.85 3.76 -12.93
CA SER A 92 3.90 2.82 -13.30
C SER A 92 3.65 2.24 -14.69
N SER A 93 4.58 2.45 -15.62
CA SER A 93 4.47 1.95 -16.99
C SER A 93 4.47 0.41 -17.10
N ASN A 94 5.00 -0.28 -16.09
CA ASN A 94 5.30 -1.71 -16.15
C ASN A 94 4.35 -2.58 -15.31
N SER A 95 3.29 -2.02 -14.73
CA SER A 95 2.41 -2.74 -13.79
C SER A 95 3.18 -3.43 -12.65
N THR A 96 4.23 -2.77 -12.14
CA THR A 96 5.03 -3.20 -11.00
C THR A 96 5.13 -2.06 -9.99
N LEU A 97 5.10 -2.40 -8.71
CA LEU A 97 5.31 -1.47 -7.62
C LEU A 97 6.79 -1.04 -7.60
N THR A 98 7.05 0.26 -7.79
CA THR A 98 8.40 0.81 -7.69
C THR A 98 8.80 0.97 -6.22
N CYS A 99 10.09 1.26 -5.97
CA CYS A 99 10.53 1.56 -4.60
C CYS A 99 9.87 2.83 -4.03
N ASP A 100 9.48 3.78 -4.88
CA ASP A 100 8.75 4.98 -4.47
C ASP A 100 7.32 4.62 -4.07
N ASP A 101 6.63 3.85 -4.91
CA ASP A 101 5.27 3.38 -4.64
C ASP A 101 5.26 2.55 -3.35
N TRP A 102 6.26 1.70 -3.12
CA TRP A 102 6.42 0.96 -1.87
C TRP A 102 6.49 1.88 -0.64
N ILE A 103 7.33 2.91 -0.69
CA ILE A 103 7.49 3.85 0.43
C ILE A 103 6.21 4.70 0.63
N PHE A 104 5.57 5.15 -0.44
CA PHE A 104 4.30 5.89 -0.35
C PHE A 104 3.16 5.03 0.15
N THR A 105 3.09 3.76 -0.26
CA THR A 105 2.12 2.78 0.22
C THR A 105 2.24 2.63 1.73
N LEU A 106 3.45 2.32 2.21
CA LEU A 106 3.71 2.17 3.63
C LEU A 106 3.47 3.47 4.40
N ASN A 107 3.72 4.62 3.77
CA ASN A 107 3.43 5.91 4.40
C ASN A 107 1.94 6.07 4.68
N ILE A 108 1.08 5.76 3.71
CA ILE A 108 -0.37 5.81 3.88
C ILE A 108 -0.82 4.76 4.89
N PHE A 109 -0.34 3.52 4.75
CA PHE A 109 -0.77 2.36 5.54
C PHE A 109 -0.39 2.47 7.02
N LEU A 110 0.80 2.98 7.33
CA LEU A 110 1.32 2.98 8.69
C LEU A 110 1.20 4.34 9.38
N ARG A 111 1.32 5.44 8.62
CA ARG A 111 1.44 6.81 9.15
C ARG A 111 0.56 7.82 8.42
N GLY A 112 -0.39 7.35 7.61
CA GLY A 112 -1.25 8.22 6.84
C GLY A 112 -2.10 9.07 7.77
N SER A 113 -2.23 10.36 7.45
CA SER A 113 -3.32 11.15 8.00
C SER A 113 -4.67 10.57 7.58
N PHE A 114 -5.71 10.84 8.35
CA PHE A 114 -7.07 10.45 7.99
C PHE A 114 -7.43 10.89 6.56
N MET A 115 -7.07 12.12 6.18
CA MET A 115 -7.29 12.63 4.82
C MET A 115 -6.54 11.84 3.74
N GLN A 116 -5.31 11.38 4.00
CA GLN A 116 -4.58 10.54 3.03
C GLN A 116 -5.26 9.17 2.88
N MET A 117 -5.70 8.58 3.99
CA MET A 117 -6.43 7.31 4.00
C MET A 117 -7.78 7.44 3.26
N THR A 118 -8.56 8.49 3.53
CA THR A 118 -9.82 8.76 2.83
C THR A 118 -9.61 8.94 1.33
N ASN A 119 -8.59 9.72 0.94
CA ASN A 119 -8.29 9.92 -0.47
C ASN A 119 -7.81 8.64 -1.16
N PHE A 120 -7.09 7.79 -0.43
CA PHE A 120 -6.64 6.49 -0.92
C PHE A 120 -7.82 5.53 -1.12
N ALA A 121 -8.71 5.39 -0.12
CA ALA A 121 -9.91 4.56 -0.21
C ALA A 121 -10.77 4.95 -1.43
N PHE A 122 -11.00 6.25 -1.65
CA PHE A 122 -11.69 6.72 -2.85
C PHE A 122 -11.01 6.27 -4.16
N THR A 123 -9.68 6.39 -4.25
CA THR A 123 -8.93 5.95 -5.44
C THR A 123 -8.99 4.44 -5.65
N VAL A 124 -9.06 3.65 -4.57
CA VAL A 124 -9.27 2.19 -4.66
C VAL A 124 -10.66 1.90 -5.24
N TYR A 125 -11.69 2.63 -4.77
CA TYR A 125 -13.08 2.45 -5.17
C TYR A 125 -13.41 2.98 -6.57
N ASP A 126 -12.71 4.00 -7.06
CA ASP A 126 -12.87 4.50 -8.43
C ASP A 126 -12.25 3.51 -9.43
N HIS A 127 -12.97 2.41 -9.70
CA HIS A 127 -12.43 1.28 -10.44
C HIS A 127 -11.96 1.68 -11.85
N GLN A 128 -12.72 2.54 -12.51
CA GLN A 128 -12.48 2.97 -13.88
C GLN A 128 -11.72 4.32 -13.96
N ASN A 129 -11.28 4.89 -12.83
CA ASN A 129 -10.51 6.13 -12.75
C ASN A 129 -11.20 7.33 -13.40
N ARG A 130 -12.49 7.52 -13.14
CA ARG A 130 -13.30 8.63 -13.71
C ARG A 130 -13.28 9.89 -12.85
N GLY A 131 -12.79 9.81 -11.62
CA GLY A 131 -12.80 10.89 -10.64
C GLY A 131 -14.08 10.97 -9.80
N TYR A 132 -15.01 10.02 -9.99
CA TYR A 132 -16.26 9.86 -9.26
C TYR A 132 -16.61 8.37 -9.18
N LEU A 133 -17.35 7.94 -8.16
CA LEU A 133 -17.87 6.59 -8.05
C LEU A 133 -19.27 6.56 -8.65
N SER A 134 -19.50 5.71 -9.65
CA SER A 134 -20.84 5.46 -10.18
C SER A 134 -21.50 4.27 -9.49
N LYS A 135 -22.77 4.03 -9.83
CA LYS A 135 -23.49 2.83 -9.43
C LYS A 135 -22.75 1.54 -9.83
N GLU A 136 -22.14 1.52 -11.00
CA GLU A 136 -21.35 0.37 -11.48
C GLU A 136 -20.10 0.11 -10.63
N ASP A 137 -19.42 1.18 -10.16
CA ASP A 137 -18.27 1.03 -9.26
C ASP A 137 -18.72 0.47 -7.90
N VAL A 138 -19.79 1.01 -7.33
CA VAL A 138 -20.37 0.51 -6.07
C VAL A 138 -20.79 -0.96 -6.21
N GLN A 139 -21.51 -1.28 -7.29
CA GLN A 139 -21.97 -2.63 -7.58
C GLN A 139 -20.79 -3.60 -7.74
N TYR A 140 -19.68 -3.17 -8.35
CA TYR A 140 -18.49 -4.00 -8.53
C TYR A 140 -17.95 -4.56 -7.21
N PHE A 141 -17.87 -3.73 -6.16
CA PHE A 141 -17.39 -4.16 -4.84
C PHE A 141 -18.42 -4.97 -4.05
N LEU A 142 -19.71 -4.73 -4.25
CA LEU A 142 -20.77 -5.44 -3.53
C LEU A 142 -21.04 -6.86 -4.07
N ARG A 143 -20.51 -7.23 -5.25
CA ARG A 143 -20.69 -8.57 -5.84
C ARG A 143 -20.27 -9.68 -4.88
N ASP A 144 -19.04 -9.61 -4.35
CA ASP A 144 -18.48 -10.68 -3.52
C ASP A 144 -19.13 -10.75 -2.12
N VAL A 145 -19.74 -9.65 -1.65
CA VAL A 145 -20.44 -9.60 -0.36
C VAL A 145 -21.79 -10.34 -0.42
N LEU A 146 -22.45 -10.36 -1.59
CA LEU A 146 -23.85 -10.79 -1.73
C LEU A 146 -24.02 -12.19 -2.34
N ILE A 147 -23.05 -12.66 -3.12
CA ILE A 147 -23.13 -13.97 -3.80
C ILE A 147 -23.17 -15.16 -2.83
N ALA A 148 -22.72 -15.00 -1.58
CA ALA A 148 -22.58 -16.13 -0.65
C ALA A 148 -23.87 -16.58 0.06
N LYS A 149 -25.01 -15.87 -0.05
CA LYS A 149 -26.12 -16.06 0.92
C LYS A 149 -27.56 -16.13 0.40
N LEU A 150 -27.87 -15.89 -0.87
CA LEU A 150 -29.27 -15.79 -1.35
C LEU A 150 -29.52 -16.47 -2.72
N PRO A 151 -30.77 -16.87 -3.02
CA PRO A 151 -31.22 -17.21 -4.37
C PRO A 151 -30.97 -16.06 -5.36
N GLU A 152 -30.72 -16.35 -6.65
CA GLU A 152 -30.31 -15.33 -7.65
C GLU A 152 -31.30 -14.15 -7.79
N GLU A 153 -32.62 -14.41 -7.80
CA GLU A 153 -33.63 -13.37 -7.99
C GLU A 153 -33.71 -12.40 -6.79
N ASP A 154 -33.69 -12.92 -5.56
CA ASP A 154 -33.67 -12.11 -4.33
C ASP A 154 -32.34 -11.38 -4.15
N ALA A 155 -31.25 -11.95 -4.69
CA ALA A 155 -29.93 -11.35 -4.60
C ALA A 155 -29.87 -10.06 -5.41
N ASP A 156 -30.45 -10.00 -6.61
CA ASP A 156 -30.34 -8.85 -7.53
C ASP A 156 -31.12 -7.62 -7.06
N GLU A 157 -32.34 -7.79 -6.55
CA GLU A 157 -33.11 -6.69 -5.94
C GLU A 157 -32.35 -6.13 -4.72
N LEU A 158 -31.86 -7.00 -3.83
CA LEU A 158 -31.04 -6.58 -2.71
C LEU A 158 -29.75 -5.85 -3.14
N LYS A 159 -29.07 -6.30 -4.21
CA LYS A 159 -27.88 -5.58 -4.72
C LYS A 159 -28.26 -4.17 -5.17
N SER A 160 -29.39 -4.02 -5.87
CA SER A 160 -29.87 -2.73 -6.35
C SER A 160 -30.15 -1.78 -5.18
N ASP A 161 -30.89 -2.25 -4.19
CA ASP A 161 -31.22 -1.46 -2.98
C ASP A 161 -29.98 -1.04 -2.21
N MET A 162 -28.98 -1.93 -2.08
CA MET A 162 -27.72 -1.59 -1.43
C MET A 162 -26.90 -0.57 -2.22
N VAL A 163 -26.86 -0.68 -3.55
CA VAL A 163 -26.20 0.32 -4.40
C VAL A 163 -26.87 1.68 -4.21
N ASP A 164 -28.20 1.75 -4.29
CA ASP A 164 -28.95 2.99 -4.12
C ASP A 164 -28.79 3.58 -2.72
N MET A 165 -28.73 2.73 -1.68
CA MET A 165 -28.42 3.15 -0.31
C MET A 165 -27.03 3.77 -0.20
N VAL A 166 -26.01 3.12 -0.76
CA VAL A 166 -24.64 3.66 -0.74
C VAL A 166 -24.59 5.00 -1.48
N ILE A 167 -25.18 5.12 -2.67
CA ILE A 167 -25.23 6.42 -3.37
C ILE A 167 -25.90 7.47 -2.48
N ALA A 168 -27.06 7.17 -1.89
CA ALA A 168 -27.79 8.10 -1.03
C ALA A 168 -27.03 8.52 0.24
N LEU A 169 -26.15 7.66 0.78
CA LEU A 169 -25.30 8.02 1.93
C LEU A 169 -24.29 9.12 1.57
N PHE A 170 -23.74 9.06 0.37
CA PHE A 170 -22.62 9.90 -0.03
C PHE A 170 -23.02 11.12 -0.86
N ASP A 171 -23.84 10.93 -1.90
CA ASP A 171 -24.22 11.92 -2.91
C ASP A 171 -24.94 13.13 -2.27
N LYS A 172 -24.21 14.22 -2.03
CA LYS A 172 -24.74 15.40 -1.31
C LYS A 172 -25.46 16.37 -2.22
N ASP A 173 -25.02 16.49 -3.47
CA ASP A 173 -25.61 17.39 -4.46
C ASP A 173 -26.67 16.73 -5.35
N LYS A 174 -26.88 15.42 -5.18
CA LYS A 174 -27.93 14.60 -5.81
C LYS A 174 -27.77 14.51 -7.32
N ASP A 175 -26.53 14.44 -7.80
CA ASP A 175 -26.22 14.30 -9.22
C ASP A 175 -26.20 12.82 -9.69
N GLY A 176 -26.39 11.88 -8.76
CA GLY A 176 -26.47 10.44 -9.02
C GLY A 176 -25.11 9.73 -9.00
N VAL A 177 -24.03 10.43 -8.68
CA VAL A 177 -22.69 9.86 -8.49
C VAL A 177 -22.08 10.30 -7.17
N ILE A 178 -20.96 9.68 -6.77
CA ILE A 178 -20.21 10.09 -5.58
C ILE A 178 -18.94 10.79 -6.05
N SER A 179 -18.90 12.12 -5.98
CA SER A 179 -17.67 12.85 -6.23
C SER A 179 -16.67 12.64 -5.09
N ARG A 180 -15.38 12.96 -5.32
CA ARG A 180 -14.38 12.95 -4.25
C ARG A 180 -14.77 13.88 -3.09
N LYS A 181 -15.46 14.98 -3.38
CA LYS A 181 -15.93 15.93 -2.36
C LYS A 181 -17.03 15.30 -1.49
N ASP A 182 -18.00 14.63 -2.12
CA ASP A 182 -19.08 13.92 -1.41
C ASP A 182 -18.54 12.83 -0.49
N PHE A 183 -17.58 12.06 -1.01
CA PHE A 183 -16.92 11.01 -0.24
C PHE A 183 -16.20 11.58 0.98
N VAL A 184 -15.36 12.60 0.78
CA VAL A 184 -14.62 13.24 1.88
C VAL A 184 -15.55 13.84 2.92
N ILE A 185 -16.59 14.57 2.50
CA ILE A 185 -17.55 15.20 3.43
C ILE A 185 -18.26 14.12 4.27
N SER A 186 -18.73 13.06 3.63
CA SER A 186 -19.42 11.96 4.31
C SER A 186 -18.52 11.22 5.28
N VAL A 187 -17.28 10.89 4.87
CA VAL A 187 -16.31 10.18 5.72
C VAL A 187 -15.82 11.05 6.89
N LEU A 188 -15.71 12.37 6.71
CA LEU A 188 -15.40 13.28 7.82
C LEU A 188 -16.53 13.36 8.84
N SER A 189 -17.78 13.28 8.39
CA SER A 189 -18.96 13.24 9.26
C SER A 189 -19.09 11.89 9.97
N GLU A 190 -18.85 10.79 9.25
CA GLU A 190 -18.99 9.42 9.73
C GLU A 190 -17.76 8.60 9.33
N PRO A 191 -16.71 8.54 10.18
CA PRO A 191 -15.44 7.91 9.83
C PRO A 191 -15.50 6.43 9.42
N LEU A 192 -16.52 5.70 9.87
CA LEU A 192 -16.73 4.29 9.51
C LEU A 192 -17.07 4.10 8.03
N LEU A 193 -17.55 5.14 7.34
CA LEU A 193 -17.89 5.09 5.92
C LEU A 193 -16.66 4.97 5.00
N ILE A 194 -15.44 5.18 5.53
CA ILE A 194 -14.20 5.09 4.74
C ILE A 194 -14.03 3.71 4.07
N GLU A 195 -14.49 2.65 4.72
CA GLU A 195 -14.39 1.26 4.26
C GLU A 195 -15.74 0.64 3.90
N VAL A 196 -16.72 1.47 3.50
CA VAL A 196 -18.10 1.04 3.20
C VAL A 196 -18.18 -0.03 2.10
N LEU A 197 -17.25 -0.04 1.15
CA LEU A 197 -17.19 -1.02 0.05
C LEU A 197 -16.18 -2.14 0.32
N GLY A 198 -15.62 -2.21 1.53
CA GLY A 198 -14.71 -3.24 1.98
C GLY A 198 -13.38 -2.69 2.52
N GLU A 199 -12.68 -3.56 3.24
CA GLU A 199 -11.43 -3.29 3.94
C GLU A 199 -10.29 -3.02 2.94
N CYS A 200 -9.88 -1.76 2.81
CA CYS A 200 -8.80 -1.32 1.91
C CYS A 200 -7.60 -0.73 2.67
N LEU A 201 -7.70 -0.62 4.00
CA LEU A 201 -6.67 -0.13 4.89
C LEU A 201 -6.24 -1.23 5.87
N PRO A 202 -4.97 -1.25 6.29
CA PRO A 202 -4.50 -2.22 7.28
C PRO A 202 -5.21 -2.10 8.63
N THR A 203 -5.41 -3.23 9.28
CA THR A 203 -5.88 -3.25 10.67
C THR A 203 -4.85 -2.64 11.62
N SER A 204 -5.31 -2.11 12.75
CA SER A 204 -4.40 -1.55 13.78
C SER A 204 -3.38 -2.58 14.28
N LYS A 205 -3.73 -3.86 14.30
CA LYS A 205 -2.81 -4.95 14.69
C LYS A 205 -1.63 -5.05 13.72
N SER A 206 -1.90 -5.08 12.42
CA SER A 206 -0.88 -5.20 11.38
C SER A 206 0.00 -3.94 11.32
N VAL A 207 -0.61 -2.76 11.50
CA VAL A 207 0.12 -1.48 11.60
C VAL A 207 1.09 -1.48 12.78
N LEU A 208 0.62 -1.83 13.99
CA LEU A 208 1.45 -1.86 15.19
C LEU A 208 2.61 -2.86 15.08
N ALA A 209 2.36 -4.03 14.50
CA ALA A 209 3.38 -5.03 14.27
C ALA A 209 4.50 -4.52 13.35
N LEU A 210 4.15 -3.90 12.22
CA LEU A 210 5.13 -3.36 11.27
C LEU A 210 5.86 -2.13 11.81
N GLU A 211 5.18 -1.22 12.49
CA GLU A 211 5.81 -0.08 13.17
C GLU A 211 6.85 -0.53 14.21
N SER A 212 6.56 -1.61 14.95
CA SER A 212 7.52 -2.18 15.90
C SER A 212 8.76 -2.73 15.18
N LEU A 213 8.59 -3.41 14.05
CA LEU A 213 9.70 -3.93 13.24
C LEU A 213 10.58 -2.81 12.66
N ILE A 214 9.97 -1.72 12.18
CA ILE A 214 10.67 -0.54 11.65
C ILE A 214 11.50 0.14 12.76
N LYS A 215 10.95 0.27 13.96
CA LYS A 215 11.67 0.82 15.11
C LYS A 215 12.84 -0.06 15.54
N GLN A 216 12.66 -1.38 15.59
CA GLN A 216 13.72 -2.32 15.97
C GLN A 216 14.89 -2.32 14.98
N THR A 217 14.59 -2.26 13.68
CA THR A 217 15.60 -2.18 12.62
C THR A 217 16.38 -0.85 12.67
N SER A 218 15.70 0.25 12.99
CA SER A 218 16.33 1.56 13.19
C SER A 218 17.24 1.59 14.42
N MET A 219 16.83 0.98 15.54
CA MET A 219 17.63 0.91 16.77
C MET A 219 18.93 0.10 16.57
N ARG A 220 18.86 -1.04 15.88
CA ARG A 220 20.06 -1.85 15.56
C ARG A 220 21.07 -1.08 14.70
N HIS A 221 20.60 -0.17 13.85
CA HIS A 221 21.48 0.67 13.02
C HIS A 221 22.23 1.75 13.84
N GLN A 222 21.69 2.18 14.97
CA GLN A 222 22.33 3.16 15.85
C GLN A 222 23.36 2.52 16.79
N THR A 223 23.14 1.27 17.21
CA THR A 223 24.08 0.53 18.09
C THR A 223 25.28 -0.10 17.36
N SER A 224 25.28 -0.10 16.02
CA SER A 224 26.36 -0.67 15.19
C SER A 224 27.25 0.37 14.51
N ASN A 225 27.15 1.65 14.91
CA ASN A 225 28.11 2.70 14.54
C ASN A 225 29.00 3.05 15.73
#